data_AF-A0A2D6FIT4-F1
#
_entry.id   AF-A0A2D6FIT4-F1
#
_cell.length_a   1.000
_cell.length_b   1.000
_cell.length_c   1.000
_cell.angle_alpha   90.00
_cell.angle_beta   90.00
_cell.angle_gamma   90.00
#
_symmetry.space_group_name_H-M   'P 1'
#
loop_
_entity.id
_entity.type
_entity.pdbx_description
1 polymer ?
#
loop_
_entity_poly.entity_id
_entity_poly.type
_entity_poly.pdbx_seq_one_letter_code
_entity_poly.pdbx_strand_id
1 'polypeptide(L)'
;MNLTEDQKEKILNEWNSRPDSPPSLLELIRAVYPDKPELDGRSKEGREVKAFLATRKIKARGAHEYQAKEKIKLSQEQKLFIESNASMMKGKEIAGVIFATPGLTNLHQEVRVVNDYIKSLDLEPYEDTNEVPNSEYKPPKTFDKTVYRINKFVNNGIDRNKITSGVKKNVDSLINYLSTFRFSHQINTYSSQTDRDLFESSFIRYSYDKPDLSQEEVDQYIVLCTEVIIAASIQRRTERLQDLLDNTAEDTEGRRIAMSLVEAISSAQTEYNQCINRQNKLLDSLKQKRSDKLKNQINATASVLNLVQLWKEEESRKKLIQLANLRKKAISNEIKNLSDMDEIKCRILGISEGEILDE
;
A
#
# COMPACT_ATOMS: atom_id res chain seq x y z
N MET A 1 7.59 -10.36 54.99
CA MET A 1 7.02 -11.20 56.07
C MET A 1 7.55 -12.57 55.71
N ASN A 2 8.44 -13.20 56.48
CA ASN A 2 9.16 -14.38 55.99
C ASN A 2 8.20 -15.54 55.65
N LEU A 3 8.47 -16.26 54.56
CA LEU A 3 7.82 -17.53 54.22
C LEU A 3 7.80 -18.45 55.45
N THR A 4 6.64 -19.02 55.77
CA THR A 4 6.52 -20.01 56.85
C THR A 4 7.22 -21.32 56.44
N GLU A 5 7.66 -22.12 57.42
CA GLU A 5 8.38 -23.38 57.15
C GLU A 5 7.53 -24.34 56.28
N ASP A 6 6.22 -24.41 56.51
CA ASP A 6 5.28 -25.21 55.70
C ASP A 6 5.25 -24.80 54.21
N GLN A 7 5.42 -23.50 53.93
CA GLN A 7 5.46 -22.97 52.57
C GLN A 7 6.78 -23.32 51.87
N LYS A 8 7.88 -23.33 52.63
CA LYS A 8 9.20 -23.72 52.14
C LYS A 8 9.26 -25.21 51.80
N GLU A 9 8.65 -26.06 52.64
CA GLU A 9 8.56 -27.51 52.37
C GLU A 9 7.71 -27.82 51.14
N LYS A 10 6.57 -27.11 50.95
CA LYS A 10 5.74 -27.25 49.75
C LYS A 10 6.49 -26.92 48.47
N ILE A 11 7.25 -25.81 48.43
CA ILE A 11 8.08 -25.44 47.27
C ILE A 11 9.06 -26.55 46.91
N LEU A 12 9.69 -27.15 47.92
CA LEU A 12 10.71 -28.20 47.72
C LEU A 12 10.10 -29.52 47.27
N ASN A 13 8.97 -29.92 47.85
CA ASN A 13 8.27 -31.13 47.45
C ASN A 13 7.78 -31.02 46.01
N GLU A 14 7.23 -29.87 45.63
CA GLU A 14 6.75 -29.65 44.28
C GLU A 14 7.89 -29.57 43.26
N TRP A 15 9.01 -28.94 43.63
CA TRP A 15 10.22 -28.91 42.82
C TRP A 15 10.82 -30.32 42.62
N ASN A 16 10.93 -31.11 43.69
CA ASN A 16 11.53 -32.45 43.65
C ASN A 16 10.60 -33.50 43.03
N SER A 17 9.28 -33.27 43.01
CA SER A 17 8.31 -34.18 42.40
C SER A 17 8.39 -34.23 40.86
N ARG A 18 9.02 -33.24 40.21
CA ARG A 18 9.12 -33.13 38.74
C ARG A 18 10.57 -32.97 38.27
N PRO A 19 11.38 -34.04 38.29
CA PRO A 19 12.79 -33.97 37.89
C PRO A 19 12.99 -33.65 36.40
N ASP A 20 12.12 -34.16 35.50
CA ASP A 20 12.26 -33.98 34.05
C ASP A 20 11.63 -32.67 33.52
N SER A 21 10.69 -32.07 34.26
CA SER A 21 10.08 -30.78 33.90
C SER A 21 9.89 -29.91 35.14
N PRO A 22 10.94 -29.19 35.58
CA PRO A 22 10.86 -28.39 36.80
C PRO A 22 9.79 -27.30 36.66
N PRO A 23 8.95 -27.10 37.70
CA PRO A 23 7.85 -26.14 37.67
C PRO A 23 8.36 -24.71 37.46
N SER A 24 7.57 -23.90 36.76
CA SER A 24 7.85 -22.48 36.55
C SER A 24 7.75 -21.70 37.86
N LEU A 25 8.41 -20.53 37.92
CA LEU A 25 8.32 -19.65 39.09
C LEU A 25 6.86 -19.30 39.44
N LEU A 26 6.01 -19.18 38.43
CA LEU A 26 4.61 -18.80 38.59
C LEU A 26 3.74 -19.95 39.11
N GLU A 27 4.04 -21.19 38.70
CA GLU A 27 3.41 -22.39 39.25
C GLU A 27 3.78 -22.59 40.73
N LEU A 28 5.06 -22.40 41.08
CA LEU A 28 5.52 -22.46 42.48
C LEU A 28 4.86 -21.39 43.36
N ILE A 29 4.67 -20.18 42.84
CA ILE A 29 3.97 -19.10 43.58
C ILE A 29 2.50 -19.46 43.79
N ARG A 30 1.83 -20.03 42.79
CA ARG A 30 0.42 -20.45 42.87
C ARG A 30 0.20 -21.62 43.83
N ALA A 31 1.15 -22.55 43.93
CA ALA A 31 1.05 -23.66 44.86
C ALA A 31 1.24 -23.24 46.33
N VAL A 32 2.04 -22.21 46.58
CA VAL A 32 2.28 -21.66 47.92
C VAL A 32 1.14 -20.76 48.39
N TYR A 33 0.51 -20.03 47.46
CA TYR A 33 -0.59 -19.11 47.72
C TYR A 33 -1.81 -19.44 46.84
N PRO A 34 -2.53 -20.54 47.13
CA PRO A 34 -3.69 -20.96 46.35
C PRO A 34 -4.85 -19.94 46.37
N ASP A 35 -4.95 -19.13 47.44
CA ASP A 35 -6.01 -18.14 47.61
C ASP A 35 -5.80 -16.84 46.81
N LYS A 36 -4.66 -16.69 46.10
CA LYS A 36 -4.30 -15.46 45.37
C LYS A 36 -3.66 -15.75 44.00
N PRO A 37 -4.46 -16.10 42.98
CA PRO A 37 -3.97 -16.48 41.65
C PRO A 37 -3.39 -15.31 40.81
N GLU A 38 -3.61 -14.06 41.24
CA GLU A 38 -3.13 -12.83 40.58
C GLU A 38 -1.66 -12.48 40.93
N LEU A 39 -1.03 -13.22 41.85
CA LEU A 39 0.35 -12.95 42.26
C LEU A 39 1.34 -13.40 41.18
N ASP A 40 2.08 -12.43 40.63
CA ASP A 40 3.18 -12.66 39.68
C ASP A 40 4.56 -12.57 40.40
N GLY A 41 5.63 -13.04 39.77
CA GLY A 41 7.01 -13.03 40.30
C GLY A 41 7.58 -11.64 40.63
N ARG A 42 6.84 -10.56 40.34
CA ARG A 42 7.17 -9.18 40.71
C ARG A 42 6.56 -8.74 42.05
N SER A 43 5.55 -9.45 42.55
CA SER A 43 4.88 -9.21 43.84
C SER A 43 5.82 -9.40 45.03
N LYS A 44 5.42 -8.91 46.22
CA LYS A 44 6.25 -9.03 47.43
C LYS A 44 6.47 -10.51 47.77
N GLU A 45 5.42 -11.29 47.66
CA GLU A 45 5.35 -12.74 47.85
C GLU A 45 6.18 -13.48 46.78
N GLY A 46 6.07 -13.08 45.52
CA GLY A 46 6.87 -13.65 44.42
C GLY A 46 8.38 -13.39 44.56
N ARG A 47 8.77 -12.23 45.11
CA ARG A 47 10.18 -11.93 45.44
C ARG A 47 10.69 -12.75 46.62
N GLU A 48 9.86 -13.03 47.61
CA GLU A 48 10.21 -13.88 48.75
C GLU A 48 10.43 -15.33 48.29
N VAL A 49 9.57 -15.88 47.43
CA VAL A 49 9.76 -17.20 46.80
C VAL A 49 11.04 -17.23 45.98
N LYS A 50 11.32 -16.18 45.19
CA LYS A 50 12.57 -16.06 44.42
C LYS A 50 13.81 -15.98 45.30
N ALA A 51 13.75 -15.27 46.42
CA ALA A 51 14.84 -15.18 47.40
C ALA A 51 15.10 -16.53 48.07
N PHE A 52 14.06 -17.28 48.43
CA PHE A 52 14.19 -18.62 49.00
C PHE A 52 14.82 -19.62 48.01
N LEU A 53 14.35 -19.61 46.75
CA LEU A 53 14.92 -20.43 45.69
C LEU A 53 16.40 -20.08 45.42
N ALA A 54 16.75 -18.79 45.46
CA ALA A 54 18.13 -18.33 45.31
C ALA A 54 19.06 -18.80 46.45
N THR A 55 18.59 -18.82 47.70
CA THR A 55 19.34 -19.33 48.86
C THR A 55 19.73 -20.80 48.69
N ARG A 56 18.89 -21.60 48.01
CA ARG A 56 19.17 -23.01 47.71
C ARG A 56 19.83 -23.24 46.34
N LYS A 57 20.27 -22.17 45.66
CA LYS A 57 20.84 -22.18 44.29
C LYS A 57 19.92 -22.78 43.22
N ILE A 58 18.60 -22.75 43.46
CA ILE A 58 17.60 -23.23 42.50
C ILE A 58 17.15 -22.02 41.66
N LYS A 59 17.35 -22.09 40.34
CA LYS A 59 16.84 -21.08 39.40
C LYS A 59 15.54 -21.59 38.78
N ALA A 60 14.41 -21.15 39.32
CA ALA A 60 13.11 -21.40 38.68
C ALA A 60 13.00 -20.62 37.37
N ARG A 61 12.40 -21.27 36.36
CA ARG A 61 12.27 -20.73 35.01
C ARG A 61 11.32 -19.53 34.99
N GLY A 62 11.68 -18.51 34.20
CA GLY A 62 10.81 -17.36 33.96
C GLY A 62 9.72 -17.72 32.95
N ALA A 63 8.55 -17.11 33.06
CA ALA A 63 7.41 -17.37 32.15
C ALA A 63 7.70 -17.10 30.65
N HIS A 64 8.81 -16.42 30.34
CA HIS A 64 9.24 -16.07 28.98
C HIS A 64 10.27 -17.04 28.38
N GLU A 65 10.68 -18.08 29.11
CA GLU A 65 11.71 -19.01 28.66
C GLU A 65 11.09 -20.10 27.76
N TYR A 66 11.42 -20.05 26.46
CA TYR A 66 10.82 -20.91 25.43
C TYR A 66 11.23 -22.37 25.61
N GLN A 67 10.26 -23.27 25.75
CA GLN A 67 10.49 -24.70 25.56
C GLN A 67 10.30 -25.06 24.09
N ALA A 68 11.32 -25.62 23.46
CA ALA A 68 11.16 -26.29 22.18
C ALA A 68 10.24 -27.50 22.40
N LYS A 69 8.99 -27.42 21.93
CA LYS A 69 8.12 -28.60 21.86
C LYS A 69 8.77 -29.63 20.95
N GLU A 70 8.76 -30.90 21.36
CA GLU A 70 9.36 -31.98 20.57
C GLU A 70 8.74 -32.04 19.18
N LYS A 71 9.55 -32.39 18.17
CA LYS A 71 9.09 -32.51 16.78
C LYS A 71 8.11 -33.68 16.68
N ILE A 72 6.82 -33.36 16.49
CA ILE A 72 5.77 -34.35 16.22
C ILE A 72 6.16 -35.13 14.95
N LYS A 73 6.32 -36.46 15.09
CA LYS A 73 6.56 -37.37 13.97
C LYS A 73 5.25 -38.07 13.61
N LEU A 74 4.88 -38.05 12.32
CA LEU A 74 3.69 -38.75 11.82
C LEU A 74 3.91 -40.27 11.85
N SER A 75 2.92 -41.01 12.37
CA SER A 75 2.89 -42.47 12.27
C SER A 75 2.60 -42.93 10.83
N GLN A 76 2.85 -44.20 10.54
CA GLN A 76 2.60 -44.75 9.20
C GLN A 76 1.11 -44.77 8.83
N GLU A 77 0.22 -44.99 9.81
CA GLU A 77 -1.23 -44.90 9.64
C GLU A 77 -1.69 -43.48 9.33
N GLN A 78 -1.11 -42.49 10.00
CA GLN A 78 -1.39 -41.07 9.76
C GLN A 78 -0.96 -40.64 8.35
N LYS A 79 0.16 -41.17 7.86
CA LYS A 79 0.63 -40.92 6.49
C LYS A 79 -0.32 -41.48 5.42
N LEU A 80 -0.77 -42.72 5.58
CA LEU A 80 -1.75 -43.35 4.68
C LEU A 80 -3.09 -42.60 4.69
N PHE A 81 -3.49 -42.11 5.86
CA PHE A 81 -4.68 -41.28 5.98
C PHE A 81 -4.53 -39.93 5.26
N ILE A 82 -3.36 -39.28 5.35
CA ILE A 82 -3.08 -38.05 4.61
C ILE A 82 -3.09 -38.33 3.10
N GLU A 83 -2.45 -39.39 2.62
CA GLU A 83 -2.40 -39.73 1.19
C GLU A 83 -3.78 -39.96 0.58
N SER A 84 -4.67 -40.64 1.30
CA SER A 84 -6.03 -40.93 0.83
C SER A 84 -6.97 -39.72 0.87
N ASN A 85 -6.73 -38.75 1.76
CA ASN A 85 -7.63 -37.62 1.99
C ASN A 85 -7.06 -36.25 1.56
N ALA A 86 -5.79 -36.17 1.16
CA ALA A 86 -5.14 -34.92 0.72
C ALA A 86 -5.81 -34.28 -0.51
N SER A 87 -6.50 -35.09 -1.33
CA SER A 87 -7.27 -34.64 -2.49
C SER A 87 -8.70 -34.21 -2.17
N MET A 88 -9.21 -34.48 -0.96
CA MET A 88 -10.62 -34.23 -0.59
C MET A 88 -10.81 -33.28 0.60
N MET A 89 -9.81 -33.10 1.47
CA MET A 89 -9.93 -32.32 2.70
C MET A 89 -8.75 -31.37 2.92
N LYS A 90 -8.97 -30.29 3.69
CA LYS A 90 -7.92 -29.30 3.99
C LYS A 90 -6.90 -29.87 4.96
N GLY A 91 -5.62 -29.52 4.82
CA GLY A 91 -4.56 -29.96 5.76
C GLY A 91 -4.84 -29.63 7.23
N LYS A 92 -5.57 -28.54 7.51
CA LYS A 92 -6.08 -28.21 8.86
C LYS A 92 -7.15 -29.18 9.35
N GLU A 93 -8.06 -29.60 8.48
CA GLU A 93 -9.14 -30.54 8.81
C GLU A 93 -8.56 -31.94 9.00
N ILE A 94 -7.63 -32.35 8.13
CA ILE A 94 -6.85 -33.59 8.26
C ILE A 94 -6.09 -33.58 9.59
N ALA A 95 -5.42 -32.49 9.96
CA ALA A 95 -4.76 -32.36 11.25
C ALA A 95 -5.75 -32.41 12.44
N GLY A 96 -6.95 -31.84 12.28
CA GLY A 96 -8.03 -31.94 13.27
C GLY A 96 -8.49 -33.37 13.51
N VAL A 97 -8.58 -34.17 12.44
CA VAL A 97 -8.95 -35.60 12.52
C VAL A 97 -7.82 -36.44 13.11
N ILE A 98 -6.58 -36.21 12.68
CA ILE A 98 -5.40 -36.98 13.12
C ILE A 98 -5.07 -36.73 14.60
N PHE A 99 -5.09 -35.46 15.03
CA PHE A 99 -4.63 -35.06 16.36
C PHE A 99 -5.77 -34.79 17.34
N ALA A 100 -7.04 -34.95 16.92
CA ALA A 100 -8.25 -34.76 17.74
C ALA A 100 -8.24 -33.49 18.60
N THR A 101 -7.55 -32.43 18.14
CA THR A 101 -7.32 -31.22 18.93
C THR A 101 -8.30 -30.13 18.48
N PRO A 102 -9.25 -29.70 19.34
CA PRO A 102 -10.18 -28.63 18.99
C PRO A 102 -9.45 -27.29 18.89
N GLY A 103 -9.73 -26.50 17.83
CA GLY A 103 -9.24 -25.13 17.70
C GLY A 103 -7.88 -24.95 17.01
N LEU A 104 -7.40 -25.94 16.25
CA LEU A 104 -6.13 -25.82 15.50
C LEU A 104 -6.13 -24.61 14.54
N THR A 105 -5.00 -23.90 14.51
CA THR A 105 -4.71 -22.84 13.53
C THR A 105 -3.53 -23.24 12.66
N ASN A 106 -3.36 -22.63 11.48
CA ASN A 106 -2.29 -22.97 10.53
C ASN A 106 -0.85 -22.76 11.08
N LEU A 107 -0.73 -22.11 12.23
CA LEU A 107 0.54 -21.88 12.94
C LEU A 107 0.92 -23.03 13.88
N HIS A 108 -0.03 -23.90 14.21
CA HIS A 108 0.20 -25.06 15.08
C HIS A 108 1.14 -26.06 14.40
N GLN A 109 1.95 -26.72 15.21
CA GLN A 109 3.02 -27.60 14.73
C GLN A 109 2.43 -28.82 14.02
N GLU A 110 1.29 -29.31 14.50
CA GLU A 110 0.46 -30.38 13.96
C GLU A 110 0.08 -30.12 12.51
N VAL A 111 -0.45 -28.93 12.22
CA VAL A 111 -0.90 -28.52 10.88
C VAL A 111 0.28 -28.33 9.94
N ARG A 112 1.42 -27.81 10.46
CA ARG A 112 2.64 -27.64 9.66
C ARG A 112 3.23 -28.97 9.22
N VAL A 113 3.33 -29.95 10.13
CA VAL A 113 3.87 -31.27 9.82
C VAL A 113 3.01 -32.00 8.79
N VAL A 114 1.68 -31.88 8.87
CA VAL A 114 0.76 -32.44 7.87
C VAL A 114 0.94 -31.74 6.51
N ASN A 115 0.99 -30.42 6.48
CA ASN A 115 1.19 -29.66 5.24
C ASN A 115 2.56 -29.92 4.59
N ASP A 116 3.62 -30.07 5.40
CA ASP A 116 4.95 -30.42 4.91
C ASP A 116 4.97 -31.84 4.32
N TYR A 117 4.20 -32.78 4.88
CA TYR A 117 4.03 -34.12 4.30
C TYR A 117 3.22 -34.09 2.99
N ILE A 118 2.13 -33.32 2.93
CA ILE A 118 1.35 -33.12 1.69
C ILE A 118 2.24 -32.54 0.58
N LYS A 119 3.11 -31.57 0.89
CA LYS A 119 4.07 -31.01 -0.07
C LYS A 119 5.13 -31.99 -0.55
N SER A 120 5.42 -33.02 0.24
CA SER A 120 6.36 -34.07 -0.14
C SER A 120 5.72 -35.16 -1.01
N LEU A 121 4.39 -35.20 -1.09
CA LEU A 121 3.65 -36.08 -1.98
C LEU A 121 3.49 -35.39 -3.33
N ASP A 122 3.83 -36.08 -4.41
CA ASP A 122 3.64 -35.63 -5.81
C ASP A 122 2.17 -35.84 -6.22
N LEU A 123 1.24 -35.38 -5.39
CA LEU A 123 -0.20 -35.41 -5.60
C LEU A 123 -0.64 -33.99 -5.87
N GLU A 124 -1.50 -33.77 -6.88
CA GLU A 124 -2.20 -32.49 -7.03
C GLU A 124 -3.07 -32.27 -5.79
N PRO A 125 -2.68 -31.36 -4.88
CA PRO A 125 -3.48 -31.13 -3.69
C PRO A 125 -4.80 -30.47 -4.10
N TYR A 126 -5.85 -30.71 -3.32
CA TYR A 126 -7.17 -30.08 -3.53
C TYR A 126 -7.09 -28.53 -3.61
N GLU A 127 -6.07 -27.94 -2.99
CA GLU A 127 -5.75 -26.51 -3.09
C GLU A 127 -4.23 -26.31 -3.20
N ASP A 128 -3.83 -25.41 -4.10
CA ASP A 128 -2.49 -24.82 -4.10
C ASP A 128 -2.33 -24.04 -2.78
N THR A 129 -1.49 -24.56 -1.87
CA THR A 129 -1.36 -24.05 -0.47
C THR A 129 -0.93 -22.58 -0.35
N ASN A 130 -0.73 -21.88 -1.47
CA ASN A 130 -0.43 -20.46 -1.57
C ASN A 130 -1.65 -19.57 -1.91
N GLU A 131 -2.78 -20.12 -2.34
CA GLU A 131 -3.92 -19.33 -2.80
C GLU A 131 -5.15 -19.47 -1.89
N VAL A 132 -5.05 -18.86 -0.71
CA VAL A 132 -6.25 -18.43 0.01
C VAL A 132 -6.33 -16.91 -0.05
N PRO A 133 -7.24 -16.31 -0.85
CA PRO A 133 -7.56 -14.89 -0.76
C PRO A 133 -8.44 -14.57 0.47
N ASN A 134 -8.19 -15.17 1.64
CA ASN A 134 -8.97 -14.89 2.85
C ASN A 134 -8.53 -13.62 3.57
N SER A 135 -7.47 -12.96 3.11
CA SER A 135 -7.20 -11.60 3.56
C SER A 135 -8.01 -10.63 2.71
N GLU A 136 -8.99 -9.96 3.34
CA GLU A 136 -9.56 -8.72 2.82
C GLU A 136 -8.45 -7.85 2.23
N TYR A 137 -8.70 -7.25 1.07
CA TYR A 137 -7.76 -6.32 0.46
C TYR A 137 -7.38 -5.23 1.43
N LYS A 138 -6.07 -5.08 1.65
CA LYS A 138 -5.51 -4.01 2.46
C LYS A 138 -4.81 -3.01 1.54
N PRO A 139 -5.27 -1.75 1.47
CA PRO A 139 -4.61 -0.73 0.67
C PRO A 139 -3.19 -0.46 1.22
N PRO A 140 -2.23 -0.13 0.35
CA PRO A 140 -0.87 0.17 0.77
C PRO A 140 -0.84 1.53 1.49
N LYS A 141 -0.34 1.56 2.72
CA LYS A 141 -0.28 2.79 3.55
C LYS A 141 1.06 3.53 3.49
N THR A 142 2.06 2.95 2.85
CA THR A 142 3.45 3.44 2.89
C THR A 142 3.97 3.58 1.47
N PHE A 143 4.71 4.65 1.22
CA PHE A 143 5.36 4.95 -0.06
C PHE A 143 6.09 3.72 -0.65
N ASP A 144 6.94 3.06 0.13
CA ASP A 144 7.72 1.91 -0.34
C ASP A 144 6.85 0.71 -0.76
N LYS A 145 5.74 0.49 -0.05
CA LYS A 145 4.78 -0.58 -0.38
C LYS A 145 4.04 -0.28 -1.67
N THR A 146 3.68 0.98 -1.90
CA THR A 146 3.03 1.41 -3.14
C THR A 146 3.99 1.33 -4.32
N VAL A 147 5.24 1.76 -4.16
CA VAL A 147 6.29 1.61 -5.18
C VAL A 147 6.51 0.13 -5.53
N TYR A 148 6.54 -0.76 -4.52
CA TYR A 148 6.62 -2.20 -4.77
C TYR A 148 5.45 -2.72 -5.61
N ARG A 149 4.21 -2.28 -5.33
CA ARG A 149 3.03 -2.65 -6.14
C ARG A 149 3.08 -2.09 -7.55
N ILE A 150 3.51 -0.83 -7.72
CA ILE A 150 3.70 -0.25 -9.06
C ILE A 150 4.71 -1.08 -9.86
N ASN A 151 5.86 -1.40 -9.26
CA ASN A 151 6.91 -2.15 -9.94
C ASN A 151 6.53 -3.62 -10.21
N LYS A 152 5.57 -4.20 -9.47
CA LYS A 152 4.99 -5.51 -9.77
C LYS A 152 4.23 -5.50 -11.10
N PHE A 153 3.56 -4.40 -11.44
CA PHE A 153 2.60 -4.36 -12.54
C PHE A 153 3.03 -3.50 -13.74
N VAL A 154 4.03 -2.64 -13.60
CA VAL A 154 4.51 -1.72 -14.65
C VAL A 154 5.92 -2.13 -15.10
N ASN A 155 6.09 -2.33 -16.41
CA ASN A 155 7.36 -2.81 -17.00
C ASN A 155 8.51 -1.78 -16.91
N ASN A 156 8.20 -0.48 -16.81
CA ASN A 156 9.15 0.60 -16.52
C ASN A 156 8.89 1.13 -15.11
N GLY A 157 9.31 0.37 -14.11
CA GLY A 157 9.11 0.69 -12.69
C GLY A 157 9.78 1.99 -12.25
N ILE A 158 9.36 2.51 -11.10
CA ILE A 158 9.99 3.65 -10.46
C ILE A 158 11.32 3.22 -9.86
N ASP A 159 12.41 3.81 -10.34
CA ASP A 159 13.75 3.66 -9.76
C ASP A 159 13.80 4.30 -8.36
N ARG A 160 14.08 3.48 -7.34
CA ARG A 160 14.20 3.96 -5.94
C ARG A 160 15.29 5.03 -5.77
N ASN A 161 16.29 5.04 -6.63
CA ASN A 161 17.42 5.96 -6.57
C ASN A 161 17.15 7.30 -7.29
N LYS A 162 16.07 7.39 -8.09
CA LYS A 162 15.71 8.57 -8.90
C LYS A 162 14.30 9.07 -8.58
N ILE A 163 14.00 9.27 -7.30
CA ILE A 163 12.69 9.78 -6.87
C ILE A 163 12.68 11.31 -6.99
N THR A 164 12.04 11.82 -8.04
CA THR A 164 11.72 13.25 -8.18
C THR A 164 10.52 13.62 -7.30
N SER A 165 10.43 14.89 -6.87
CA SER A 165 9.28 15.40 -6.10
C SER A 165 7.92 15.18 -6.77
N GLY A 166 7.87 15.18 -8.11
CA GLY A 166 6.68 14.83 -8.89
C GLY A 166 6.27 13.35 -8.73
N VAL A 167 7.24 12.43 -8.81
CA VAL A 167 6.99 11.00 -8.58
C VAL A 167 6.47 10.76 -7.17
N LYS A 168 7.02 11.48 -6.18
CA LYS A 168 6.53 11.40 -4.80
C LYS A 168 5.05 11.80 -4.69
N LYS A 169 4.66 12.92 -5.30
CA LYS A 169 3.25 13.35 -5.35
C LYS A 169 2.36 12.32 -6.04
N ASN A 170 2.81 11.71 -7.13
CA ASN A 170 2.05 10.69 -7.84
C ASN A 170 1.76 9.46 -6.98
N VAL A 171 2.78 8.95 -6.27
CA VAL A 171 2.64 7.79 -5.38
C VAL A 171 1.76 8.12 -4.17
N ASP A 172 1.91 9.31 -3.59
CA ASP A 172 1.07 9.76 -2.47
C ASP A 172 -0.41 9.89 -2.89
N SER A 173 -0.67 10.44 -4.08
CA SER A 173 -2.02 10.46 -4.66
C SER A 173 -2.56 9.05 -4.92
N LEU A 174 -1.74 8.14 -5.44
CA LEU A 174 -2.13 6.75 -5.69
C LEU A 174 -2.50 6.00 -4.42
N ILE A 175 -1.80 6.25 -3.30
CA ILE A 175 -2.16 5.70 -1.98
C ILE A 175 -3.60 6.09 -1.63
N ASN A 176 -3.94 7.37 -1.81
CA ASN A 176 -5.30 7.85 -1.55
C ASN A 176 -6.31 7.18 -2.48
N TYR A 177 -6.02 7.05 -3.78
CA TYR A 177 -6.92 6.42 -4.74
C TYR A 177 -7.20 4.94 -4.42
N LEU A 178 -6.15 4.16 -4.10
CA LEU A 178 -6.27 2.74 -3.73
C LEU A 178 -6.99 2.56 -2.38
N SER A 179 -6.92 3.55 -1.49
CA SER A 179 -7.61 3.53 -0.20
C SER A 179 -9.10 3.86 -0.27
N THR A 180 -9.63 4.21 -1.46
CA THR A 180 -11.05 4.53 -1.65
C THR A 180 -11.94 3.35 -1.27
N PHE A 181 -13.05 3.63 -0.57
CA PHE A 181 -14.00 2.59 -0.14
C PHE A 181 -14.54 1.77 -1.32
N ARG A 182 -14.94 2.44 -2.40
CA ARG A 182 -15.46 1.78 -3.62
C ARG A 182 -14.45 0.81 -4.23
N PHE A 183 -13.18 1.19 -4.28
CA PHE A 183 -12.10 0.33 -4.77
C PHE A 183 -11.96 -0.92 -3.89
N SER A 184 -11.89 -0.73 -2.57
CA SER A 184 -11.74 -1.82 -1.60
C SER A 184 -12.95 -2.76 -1.59
N HIS A 185 -14.16 -2.23 -1.73
CA HIS A 185 -15.37 -3.04 -1.84
C HIS A 185 -15.35 -3.88 -3.12
N GLN A 186 -15.06 -3.26 -4.27
CA GLN A 186 -15.08 -3.93 -5.57
C GLN A 186 -14.06 -5.07 -5.65
N ILE A 187 -12.82 -4.85 -5.19
CA ILE A 187 -11.79 -5.89 -5.23
C ILE A 187 -12.12 -7.09 -4.34
N ASN A 188 -12.78 -6.85 -3.19
CA ASN A 188 -13.18 -7.90 -2.27
C ASN A 188 -14.36 -8.74 -2.78
N THR A 189 -15.17 -8.20 -3.69
CA THR A 189 -16.27 -8.93 -4.34
C THR A 189 -15.78 -10.07 -5.23
N TYR A 190 -14.57 -9.98 -5.78
CA TYR A 190 -14.02 -11.04 -6.65
C TYR A 190 -13.54 -12.24 -5.83
N SER A 191 -13.92 -13.44 -6.26
CA SER A 191 -13.54 -14.70 -5.61
C SER A 191 -12.15 -15.20 -6.00
N SER A 192 -11.72 -14.96 -7.26
CA SER A 192 -10.42 -15.41 -7.78
C SER A 192 -9.32 -14.40 -7.49
N GLN A 193 -8.14 -14.87 -7.05
CA GLN A 193 -6.97 -14.01 -6.87
C GLN A 193 -6.49 -13.43 -8.20
N THR A 194 -6.56 -14.19 -9.28
CA THR A 194 -6.21 -13.73 -10.63
C THR A 194 -7.03 -12.52 -11.05
N ASP A 195 -8.33 -12.51 -10.74
CA ASP A 195 -9.21 -11.40 -11.06
C ASP A 195 -8.95 -10.18 -10.16
N ARG A 196 -8.60 -10.40 -8.89
CA ARG A 196 -8.15 -9.34 -7.97
C ARG A 196 -6.84 -8.69 -8.44
N ASP A 197 -5.87 -9.49 -8.84
CA ASP A 197 -4.58 -9.02 -9.37
C ASP A 197 -4.78 -8.30 -10.72
N LEU A 198 -5.67 -8.79 -11.58
CA LEU A 198 -6.03 -8.13 -12.83
C LEU A 198 -6.72 -6.77 -12.59
N PHE A 199 -7.61 -6.69 -11.61
CA PHE A 199 -8.25 -5.44 -11.19
C PHE A 199 -7.22 -4.41 -10.74
N GLU A 200 -6.37 -4.80 -9.77
CA GLU A 200 -5.40 -3.92 -9.16
C GLU A 200 -4.34 -3.47 -10.17
N SER A 201 -3.85 -4.39 -11.00
CA SER A 201 -2.86 -4.08 -12.04
C SER A 201 -3.39 -3.11 -13.09
N SER A 202 -4.64 -3.30 -13.53
CA SER A 202 -5.29 -2.40 -14.49
C SER A 202 -5.45 -1.01 -13.91
N PHE A 203 -5.93 -0.90 -12.67
CA PHE A 203 -6.13 0.38 -12.01
C PHE A 203 -4.81 1.13 -11.80
N ILE A 204 -3.78 0.43 -11.30
CA ILE A 204 -2.45 1.04 -11.09
C ILE A 204 -1.87 1.53 -12.41
N ARG A 205 -1.94 0.73 -13.49
CA ARG A 205 -1.44 1.13 -14.81
C ARG A 205 -2.08 2.39 -15.36
N TYR A 206 -3.37 2.63 -15.07
CA TYR A 206 -4.06 3.83 -15.54
C TYR A 206 -3.87 5.06 -14.64
N SER A 207 -3.50 4.89 -13.37
CA SER A 207 -3.52 5.98 -12.37
C SER A 207 -2.14 6.38 -11.82
N TYR A 208 -1.11 5.54 -11.90
CA TYR A 208 0.17 5.77 -11.21
C TYR A 208 0.93 7.03 -11.65
N ASP A 209 0.69 7.53 -12.85
CA ASP A 209 1.33 8.72 -13.43
C ASP A 209 0.52 10.01 -13.23
N LYS A 210 -0.64 9.93 -12.57
CA LYS A 210 -1.63 11.01 -12.51
C LYS A 210 -1.88 11.45 -11.07
N PRO A 211 -1.25 12.56 -10.61
CA PRO A 211 -1.42 13.04 -9.25
C PRO A 211 -2.71 13.84 -9.02
N ASP A 212 -3.39 14.24 -10.10
CA ASP A 212 -4.41 15.29 -10.10
C ASP A 212 -5.84 14.79 -10.38
N LEU A 213 -6.09 13.48 -10.22
CA LEU A 213 -7.40 12.89 -10.48
C LEU A 213 -8.44 13.36 -9.47
N SER A 214 -9.61 13.76 -9.96
CA SER A 214 -10.79 14.01 -9.14
C SER A 214 -11.42 12.70 -8.66
N GLN A 215 -12.28 12.76 -7.63
CA GLN A 215 -12.99 11.57 -7.14
C GLN A 215 -13.88 10.94 -8.22
N GLU A 216 -14.53 11.75 -9.06
CA GLU A 216 -15.34 11.25 -10.17
C GLU A 216 -14.51 10.53 -11.23
N GLU A 217 -13.30 11.04 -11.51
CA GLU A 217 -12.37 10.39 -12.43
C GLU A 217 -11.88 9.05 -11.84
N VAL A 218 -11.52 9.03 -10.55
CA VAL A 218 -11.14 7.80 -9.84
C VAL A 218 -12.25 6.75 -9.94
N ASP A 219 -13.50 7.15 -9.73
CA ASP A 219 -14.67 6.28 -9.86
C ASP A 219 -14.87 5.77 -11.30
N GLN A 220 -14.65 6.61 -12.30
CA GLN A 220 -14.68 6.20 -13.71
C GLN A 220 -13.57 5.21 -14.04
N TYR A 221 -12.36 5.38 -13.50
CA TYR A 221 -11.28 4.40 -13.65
C TYR A 221 -11.59 3.08 -12.95
N ILE A 222 -12.26 3.11 -11.79
CA ILE A 222 -12.75 1.89 -11.13
C ILE A 222 -13.72 1.14 -12.06
N VAL A 223 -14.70 1.83 -12.64
CA VAL A 223 -15.65 1.23 -13.60
C VAL A 223 -14.91 0.66 -14.82
N LEU A 224 -13.94 1.38 -15.37
CA LEU A 224 -13.12 0.87 -16.47
C LEU A 224 -12.42 -0.45 -16.10
N CYS A 225 -11.86 -0.55 -14.89
CA CYS A 225 -11.20 -1.77 -14.43
C CYS A 225 -12.20 -2.93 -14.23
N THR A 226 -13.43 -2.65 -13.81
CA THR A 226 -14.47 -3.68 -13.72
C THR A 226 -14.84 -4.24 -15.09
N GLU A 227 -14.92 -3.39 -16.11
CA GLU A 227 -15.20 -3.82 -17.50
C GLU A 227 -14.07 -4.67 -18.07
N VAL A 228 -12.80 -4.41 -17.70
CA VAL A 228 -11.65 -5.25 -18.08
C VAL A 228 -11.80 -6.68 -17.54
N ILE A 229 -12.26 -6.84 -16.30
CA ILE A 229 -12.48 -8.16 -15.69
C ILE A 229 -13.67 -8.87 -16.33
N ILE A 230 -14.75 -8.14 -16.60
CA ILE A 230 -15.91 -8.70 -17.32
C ILE A 230 -15.45 -9.23 -18.68
N ALA A 231 -14.65 -8.46 -19.42
CA ALA A 231 -14.10 -8.90 -20.70
C ALA A 231 -13.25 -10.18 -20.56
N ALA A 232 -12.36 -10.25 -19.55
CA ALA A 232 -11.57 -11.45 -19.28
C ALA A 232 -12.44 -12.66 -18.90
N SER A 233 -13.49 -12.45 -18.12
CA SER A 233 -14.44 -13.52 -17.76
C SER A 233 -15.22 -14.04 -18.97
N ILE A 234 -15.66 -13.15 -19.87
CA ILE A 234 -16.35 -13.55 -21.11
C ILE A 234 -15.40 -14.32 -22.02
N GLN A 235 -14.13 -13.92 -22.07
CA GLN A 235 -13.11 -14.63 -22.84
C GLN A 235 -12.91 -16.06 -22.32
N ARG A 236 -12.69 -16.25 -21.00
CA ARG A 236 -12.59 -17.60 -20.40
C ARG A 236 -13.83 -18.44 -20.65
N ARG A 237 -15.03 -17.82 -20.58
CA ARG A 237 -16.29 -18.51 -20.89
C ARG A 237 -16.35 -18.94 -22.36
N THR A 238 -15.86 -18.10 -23.26
CA THR A 238 -15.81 -18.39 -24.71
C THR A 238 -14.89 -19.56 -24.98
N GLU A 239 -13.68 -19.55 -24.40
CA GLU A 239 -12.71 -20.64 -24.51
C GLU A 239 -13.32 -21.97 -24.03
N ARG A 240 -13.96 -21.98 -22.85
CA ARG A 240 -14.63 -23.19 -22.33
C ARG A 240 -15.77 -23.67 -23.24
N LEU A 241 -16.54 -22.76 -23.84
CA LEU A 241 -17.61 -23.14 -24.76
C LEU A 241 -17.05 -23.70 -26.07
N GLN A 242 -15.89 -23.20 -26.53
CA GLN A 242 -15.18 -23.74 -27.69
C GLN A 242 -14.66 -25.15 -27.41
N ASP A 243 -14.04 -25.38 -26.25
CA ASP A 243 -13.58 -26.71 -25.86
C ASP A 243 -14.74 -27.72 -25.79
N LEU A 244 -15.90 -27.32 -25.24
CA LEU A 244 -17.09 -28.17 -25.22
C LEU A 244 -17.65 -28.44 -26.62
N LEU A 245 -17.58 -27.46 -27.52
CA LEU A 245 -17.99 -27.62 -28.92
C LEU A 245 -17.10 -28.63 -29.63
N ASP A 246 -15.79 -28.51 -29.49
CA ASP A 246 -14.82 -29.40 -30.14
C ASP A 246 -14.99 -30.85 -29.65
N ASN A 247 -15.22 -31.06 -28.35
CA ASN A 247 -15.49 -32.39 -27.78
C ASN A 247 -16.85 -32.99 -28.20
N THR A 248 -17.86 -32.16 -28.49
CA THR A 248 -19.21 -32.64 -28.86
C THR A 248 -19.42 -32.76 -30.37
N ALA A 249 -18.55 -32.15 -31.18
CA ALA A 249 -18.58 -32.24 -32.63
C ALA A 249 -18.19 -33.63 -33.18
N GLU A 250 -17.59 -34.50 -32.35
CA GLU A 250 -17.20 -35.87 -32.72
C GLU A 250 -18.39 -36.85 -32.74
N ASP A 251 -19.51 -36.55 -32.08
CA ASP A 251 -20.67 -37.44 -31.97
C ASP A 251 -21.82 -37.07 -32.93
N THR A 252 -22.45 -38.10 -33.54
CA THR A 252 -23.54 -37.92 -34.54
C THR A 252 -24.83 -37.34 -33.94
N GLU A 253 -25.07 -37.54 -32.64
CA GLU A 253 -26.14 -36.93 -31.83
C GLU A 253 -25.82 -35.46 -31.43
N GLY A 254 -24.56 -35.03 -31.57
CA GLY A 254 -24.06 -33.74 -31.11
C GLY A 254 -24.46 -32.54 -31.97
N ARG A 255 -25.03 -32.72 -33.17
CA ARG A 255 -25.29 -31.61 -34.10
C ARG A 255 -26.20 -30.50 -33.54
N ARG A 256 -27.24 -30.85 -32.77
CA ARG A 256 -28.13 -29.85 -32.16
C ARG A 256 -27.46 -29.12 -30.99
N ILE A 257 -26.63 -29.82 -30.23
CA ILE A 257 -25.85 -29.28 -29.11
C ILE A 257 -24.74 -28.36 -29.65
N ALA A 258 -24.09 -28.76 -30.74
CA ALA A 258 -23.11 -27.96 -31.45
C ALA A 258 -23.70 -26.65 -31.97
N MET A 259 -24.92 -26.68 -32.54
CA MET A 259 -25.60 -25.45 -32.98
C MET A 259 -25.93 -24.51 -31.82
N SER A 260 -26.45 -25.01 -30.70
CA SER A 260 -26.76 -24.16 -29.54
C SER A 260 -25.49 -23.62 -28.85
N LEU A 261 -24.39 -24.38 -28.86
CA LEU A 261 -23.07 -23.92 -28.40
C LEU A 261 -22.51 -22.81 -29.32
N VAL A 262 -22.63 -22.96 -30.64
CA VAL A 262 -22.21 -21.92 -31.60
C VAL A 262 -23.01 -20.62 -31.39
N GLU A 263 -24.32 -20.72 -31.17
CA GLU A 263 -25.15 -19.55 -30.84
C GLU A 263 -24.73 -18.90 -29.51
N ALA A 264 -24.45 -19.70 -28.48
CA ALA A 264 -23.96 -19.19 -27.19
C ALA A 264 -22.58 -18.53 -27.31
N ILE A 265 -21.67 -19.07 -28.12
CA ILE A 265 -20.36 -18.48 -28.43
C ILE A 265 -20.53 -17.14 -29.16
N SER A 266 -21.37 -17.10 -30.20
CA SER A 266 -21.65 -15.87 -30.96
C SER A 266 -22.27 -14.78 -30.08
N SER A 267 -23.17 -15.15 -29.17
CA SER A 267 -23.75 -14.25 -28.18
C SER A 267 -22.67 -13.72 -27.21
N ALA A 268 -21.82 -14.59 -26.65
CA ALA A 268 -20.72 -14.20 -25.78
C ALA A 268 -19.69 -13.29 -26.48
N GLN A 269 -19.37 -13.55 -27.75
CA GLN A 269 -18.51 -12.68 -28.57
C GLN A 269 -19.14 -11.30 -28.79
N THR A 270 -20.45 -11.25 -28.99
CA THR A 270 -21.19 -9.97 -29.11
C THR A 270 -21.15 -9.20 -27.79
N GLU A 271 -21.38 -9.86 -26.65
CA GLU A 271 -21.23 -9.26 -25.31
C GLU A 271 -19.81 -8.75 -25.08
N TYR A 272 -18.78 -9.53 -25.44
CA TYR A 272 -17.38 -9.13 -25.37
C TYR A 272 -17.11 -7.85 -26.17
N ASN A 273 -17.53 -7.82 -27.44
CA ASN A 273 -17.38 -6.65 -28.30
C ASN A 273 -18.08 -5.41 -27.71
N GLN A 274 -19.26 -5.58 -27.10
CA GLN A 274 -19.93 -4.50 -26.40
C GLN A 274 -19.12 -4.00 -25.19
N CYS A 275 -18.52 -4.90 -24.40
CA CYS A 275 -17.65 -4.53 -23.28
C CYS A 275 -16.43 -3.73 -23.76
N ILE A 276 -15.74 -4.20 -24.80
CA ILE A 276 -14.59 -3.49 -25.38
C ILE A 276 -15.00 -2.12 -25.93
N ASN A 277 -16.15 -2.02 -26.58
CA ASN A 277 -16.68 -0.73 -27.05
C ASN A 277 -16.99 0.22 -25.89
N ARG A 278 -17.53 -0.26 -24.77
CA ARG A 278 -17.73 0.56 -23.56
C ARG A 278 -16.40 1.02 -22.97
N GLN A 279 -15.40 0.13 -22.89
CA GLN A 279 -14.05 0.47 -22.42
C GLN A 279 -13.41 1.57 -23.27
N ASN A 280 -13.44 1.44 -24.60
CA ASN A 280 -12.88 2.45 -25.51
C ASN A 280 -13.57 3.81 -25.34
N LYS A 281 -14.91 3.84 -25.27
CA LYS A 281 -15.67 5.08 -25.05
C LYS A 281 -15.33 5.76 -23.72
N LEU A 282 -15.23 4.98 -22.63
CA LEU A 282 -14.84 5.50 -21.32
C LEU A 282 -13.42 6.06 -21.34
N LEU A 283 -12.49 5.33 -21.95
CA LEU A 283 -11.09 5.70 -22.05
C LEU A 283 -10.90 6.96 -22.91
N ASP A 284 -11.62 7.10 -24.01
CA ASP A 284 -11.61 8.30 -24.85
C ASP A 284 -12.21 9.50 -24.12
N SER A 285 -13.32 9.31 -23.40
CA SER A 285 -13.91 10.37 -22.57
C SER A 285 -12.95 10.86 -21.48
N LEU A 286 -12.27 9.94 -20.79
CA LEU A 286 -11.27 10.25 -19.77
C LEU A 286 -10.05 10.99 -20.35
N LYS A 287 -9.59 10.58 -21.54
CA LYS A 287 -8.52 11.27 -22.26
C LYS A 287 -8.92 12.69 -22.65
N GLN A 288 -10.13 12.88 -23.17
CA GLN A 288 -10.61 14.19 -23.58
C GLN A 288 -10.75 15.14 -22.40
N LYS A 289 -11.39 14.72 -21.31
CA LYS A 289 -11.50 15.52 -20.07
C LYS A 289 -10.13 15.95 -19.54
N ARG A 290 -9.16 15.03 -19.55
CA ARG A 290 -7.78 15.33 -19.14
C ARG A 290 -7.12 16.34 -20.07
N SER A 291 -7.27 16.17 -21.39
CA SER A 291 -6.74 17.09 -22.39
C SER A 291 -7.31 18.50 -22.19
N ASP A 292 -8.61 18.64 -21.98
CA ASP A 292 -9.26 19.93 -21.76
C ASP A 292 -8.78 20.59 -20.47
N LYS A 293 -8.61 19.82 -19.38
CA LYS A 293 -8.06 20.32 -18.11
C LYS A 293 -6.62 20.81 -18.27
N LEU A 294 -5.77 20.05 -18.95
CA LEU A 294 -4.38 20.44 -19.24
C LEU A 294 -4.34 21.70 -20.12
N LYS A 295 -5.19 21.77 -21.14
CA LYS A 295 -5.31 22.96 -22.00
C LYS A 295 -5.72 24.20 -21.20
N ASN A 296 -6.67 24.06 -20.27
CA ASN A 296 -7.09 25.15 -19.39
C ASN A 296 -5.96 25.60 -18.44
N GLN A 297 -5.19 24.66 -17.89
CA GLN A 297 -4.01 24.97 -17.06
C GLN A 297 -2.91 25.67 -17.85
N ILE A 298 -2.64 25.23 -19.09
CA ILE A 298 -1.67 25.87 -19.98
C ILE A 298 -2.11 27.30 -20.32
N ASN A 299 -3.39 27.49 -20.66
CA ASN A 299 -3.94 28.82 -20.95
C ASN A 299 -3.88 29.75 -19.74
N ALA A 300 -4.18 29.26 -18.53
CA ALA A 300 -4.06 30.04 -17.30
C ALA A 300 -2.59 30.39 -16.98
N THR A 301 -1.66 29.46 -17.21
CA THR A 301 -0.23 29.72 -17.00
C THR A 301 0.30 30.76 -17.99
N ALA A 302 -0.14 30.69 -19.25
CA ALA A 302 0.18 31.69 -20.26
C ALA A 302 -0.40 33.07 -19.92
N SER A 303 -1.63 33.14 -19.40
CA SER A 303 -2.20 34.43 -18.97
C SER A 303 -1.45 35.03 -17.79
N VAL A 304 -1.02 34.21 -16.82
CA VAL A 304 -0.16 34.66 -15.70
C VAL A 304 1.18 35.16 -16.21
N LEU A 305 1.83 34.43 -17.13
CA LEU A 305 3.08 34.89 -17.77
C LEU A 305 2.89 36.23 -18.49
N ASN A 306 1.79 36.38 -19.24
CA ASN A 306 1.45 37.63 -19.90
C ASN A 306 1.24 38.76 -18.90
N LEU A 307 0.54 38.52 -17.78
CA LEU A 307 0.37 39.51 -16.72
C LEU A 307 1.72 39.90 -16.08
N VAL A 308 2.59 38.94 -15.81
CA VAL A 308 3.94 39.20 -15.27
C VAL A 308 4.78 40.01 -16.26
N GLN A 309 4.65 39.73 -17.56
CA GLN A 309 5.34 40.47 -18.61
C GLN A 309 4.82 41.92 -18.71
N LEU A 310 3.49 42.11 -18.71
CA LEU A 310 2.87 43.43 -18.66
C LEU A 310 3.31 44.22 -17.42
N TRP A 311 3.45 43.56 -16.27
CA TRP A 311 3.91 44.19 -15.03
C TRP A 311 5.38 44.63 -15.13
N LYS A 312 6.25 43.79 -15.71
CA LYS A 312 7.65 44.17 -15.99
C LYS A 312 7.75 45.33 -16.97
N GLU A 313 6.90 45.37 -17.98
CA GLU A 313 6.81 46.49 -18.92
C GLU A 313 6.30 47.78 -18.26
N GLU A 314 5.35 47.67 -17.33
CA GLU A 314 4.89 48.84 -16.57
C GLU A 314 5.99 49.39 -15.65
N GLU A 315 6.75 48.50 -15.00
CA GLU A 315 7.90 48.88 -14.16
C GLU A 315 9.00 49.56 -14.98
N SER A 316 9.32 49.03 -16.16
CA SER A 316 10.32 49.64 -17.05
C SER A 316 9.86 51.01 -17.57
N ARG A 317 8.57 51.15 -17.90
CA ARG A 317 7.98 52.45 -18.28
C ARG A 317 8.06 53.48 -17.16
N LYS A 318 7.79 53.08 -15.91
CA LYS A 318 7.95 53.96 -14.73
C LYS A 318 9.39 54.43 -14.57
N LYS A 319 10.38 53.54 -14.73
CA LYS A 319 11.81 53.89 -14.69
C LYS A 319 12.20 54.88 -15.80
N LEU A 320 11.69 54.70 -17.02
CA LEU A 320 11.92 55.64 -18.13
C LEU A 320 11.34 57.03 -17.86
N ILE A 321 10.13 57.11 -17.29
CA ILE A 321 9.51 58.39 -16.90
C ILE A 321 10.34 59.07 -15.81
N GLN A 322 10.82 58.32 -14.81
CA GLN A 322 11.70 58.86 -13.77
C GLN A 322 13.02 59.39 -14.36
N LEU A 323 13.63 58.67 -15.30
CA LEU A 323 14.84 59.11 -15.99
C LEU A 323 14.59 60.40 -16.80
N ALA A 324 13.44 60.48 -17.49
CA ALA A 324 13.04 61.66 -18.24
C ALA A 324 12.79 62.87 -17.31
N ASN A 325 12.17 62.66 -16.15
CA ASN A 325 11.98 63.70 -15.15
C ASN A 325 13.30 64.17 -14.53
N LEU A 326 14.24 63.25 -14.26
CA LEU A 326 15.59 63.58 -13.81
C LEU A 326 16.33 64.42 -14.86
N ARG A 327 16.27 64.05 -16.14
CA ARG A 327 16.83 64.84 -17.24
C ARG A 327 16.19 66.22 -17.34
N LYS A 328 14.86 66.31 -17.25
CA LYS A 328 14.15 67.62 -17.23
C LYS A 328 14.58 68.48 -16.05
N LYS A 329 14.79 67.89 -14.86
CA LYS A 329 15.26 68.62 -13.69
C LYS A 329 16.71 69.11 -13.86
N ALA A 330 17.57 68.28 -14.44
CA ALA A 330 18.94 68.68 -14.78
C ALA A 330 18.96 69.85 -15.78
N ILE A 331 18.18 69.77 -16.86
CA ILE A 331 18.03 70.85 -17.84
C ILE A 331 17.44 72.10 -17.18
N SER A 332 16.44 71.96 -16.30
CA SER A 332 15.88 73.10 -15.57
C SER A 332 16.92 73.76 -14.65
N ASN A 333 17.82 72.99 -14.06
CA ASN A 333 18.92 73.53 -13.25
C ASN A 333 19.96 74.23 -14.15
N GLU A 334 20.30 73.66 -15.31
CA GLU A 334 21.16 74.32 -16.30
C GLU A 334 20.54 75.62 -16.83
N ILE A 335 19.23 75.63 -17.12
CA ILE A 335 18.52 76.85 -17.51
C ILE A 335 18.57 77.88 -16.38
N LYS A 336 18.40 77.47 -15.12
CA LYS A 336 18.54 78.38 -13.98
C LYS A 336 19.95 78.96 -13.88
N ASN A 337 20.97 78.12 -13.99
CA ASN A 337 22.37 78.56 -14.00
C ASN A 337 22.68 79.50 -15.18
N LEU A 338 22.12 79.25 -16.37
CA LEU A 338 22.26 80.13 -17.53
C LEU A 338 21.42 81.42 -17.41
N SER A 339 20.32 81.37 -16.67
CA SER A 339 19.45 82.51 -16.39
C SER A 339 19.91 83.36 -15.22
N ASP A 340 20.85 82.86 -14.42
CA ASP A 340 21.61 83.67 -13.46
C ASP A 340 22.45 84.67 -14.26
N MET A 341 21.76 85.76 -14.57
CA MET A 341 22.22 86.95 -15.27
C MET A 341 23.28 87.70 -14.47
N ASP A 342 23.67 87.21 -13.29
CA ASP A 342 24.65 87.81 -12.41
C ASP A 342 26.07 87.66 -12.97
N GLU A 343 26.40 86.53 -13.59
CA GLU A 343 27.71 86.34 -14.25
C GLU A 343 27.82 87.21 -15.52
N ILE A 344 26.71 87.35 -16.26
CA ILE A 344 26.61 88.23 -17.42
C ILE A 344 26.61 89.71 -16.98
N LYS A 345 25.94 90.06 -15.88
CA LYS A 345 25.97 91.41 -15.29
C LYS A 345 27.36 91.78 -14.79
N CYS A 346 28.06 90.90 -14.05
CA CYS A 346 29.43 91.14 -13.61
C CYS A 346 30.37 91.39 -14.80
N ARG A 347 30.20 90.62 -15.89
CA ARG A 347 30.99 90.78 -17.12
C ARG A 347 30.63 92.04 -17.93
N ILE A 348 29.36 92.49 -17.93
CA ILE A 348 28.92 93.74 -18.59
C ILE A 348 29.28 94.98 -17.76
N LEU A 349 29.18 94.90 -16.43
CA LEU A 349 29.53 95.97 -15.50
C LEU A 349 31.05 96.13 -15.33
N GLY A 350 31.85 95.18 -15.85
CA GLY A 350 33.31 95.23 -15.81
C GLY A 350 33.91 94.93 -14.44
N ILE A 351 33.11 94.40 -13.51
CA ILE A 351 33.52 94.17 -12.13
C ILE A 351 34.12 92.77 -12.03
N SER A 352 35.41 92.69 -11.71
CA SER A 352 36.08 91.41 -11.44
C SER A 352 35.92 91.00 -9.98
N GLU A 353 36.00 89.69 -9.66
CA GLU A 353 35.94 89.21 -8.26
C GLU A 353 36.96 89.90 -7.34
N GLY A 354 38.09 90.37 -7.89
CA GLY A 354 39.10 91.11 -7.14
C GLY A 354 38.68 92.54 -6.74
N GLU A 355 37.80 93.20 -7.49
CA GLU A 355 37.35 94.58 -7.16
C GLU A 355 36.27 94.62 -6.08
N ILE A 356 35.53 93.52 -5.88
CA ILE A 356 34.48 93.43 -4.84
C ILE A 356 35.08 93.01 -3.49
N LEU A 357 36.22 92.32 -3.49
CA LEU A 357 36.89 91.82 -2.28
C LEU A 357 37.89 92.81 -1.67
N ASP A 358 38.21 93.92 -2.36
CA ASP A 358 39.14 94.97 -1.91
C ASP A 358 38.42 96.26 -1.40
N GLU A 359 37.11 96.20 -1.14
CA GLU A 359 36.38 97.12 -0.22
C GLU A 359 36.09 96.41 1.11
#